data_AF-A0A5C6BJ73-F1
#
_entry.id   AF-A0A5C6BJ73-F1
#
_cell.length_a   1.000
_cell.length_b   1.000
_cell.length_c   1.000
_cell.angle_alpha   90.00
_cell.angle_beta   90.00
_cell.angle_gamma   90.00
#
_symmetry.space_group_name_H-M   'P 1'
#
loop_
_entity.id
_entity.type
_entity.pdbx_description
1 polymer ?
#
loop_
_entity_poly.entity_id
_entity_poly.type
_entity_poly.pdbx_seq_one_letter_code
_entity_poly.pdbx_strand_id
1 'polypeptide(L)'
;MANDNKMSRRDWFRLRPYRADPEKIDERDEHSMGDQSHNLQPVPQPVNHDGMDLSELPPMREAFLSEEQVRQLFNDIEVLASDILLMQRAPGSQRASASRATIAEQLRKALESLLSGTIPRIQIRYHWQQMNWIDTLERGEDSTRLIRIAHLPTVS
;
A
#
# COMPACT_ATOMS: atom_id res chain seq x y z
N MET A 1 -17.81 0.52 -29.72
CA MET A 1 -17.48 1.80 -29.04
C MET A 1 -17.12 1.45 -27.61
N ALA A 2 -15.82 1.39 -27.30
CA ALA A 2 -15.34 1.05 -25.97
C ALA A 2 -15.37 2.32 -25.10
N ASN A 3 -16.15 2.30 -24.03
CA ASN A 3 -16.10 3.36 -23.02
C ASN A 3 -14.81 3.19 -22.23
N ASP A 4 -13.82 4.02 -22.52
CA ASP A 4 -12.67 4.28 -21.65
C ASP A 4 -13.20 4.75 -20.30
N ASN A 5 -13.36 3.84 -19.35
CA ASN A 5 -13.71 4.13 -17.98
C ASN A 5 -12.51 4.77 -17.26
N LYS A 6 -12.13 5.97 -17.70
CA LYS A 6 -11.12 6.81 -17.05
C LYS A 6 -11.69 7.23 -15.71
N MET A 7 -11.29 6.55 -14.64
CA MET A 7 -11.56 6.98 -13.27
C MET A 7 -11.13 8.45 -13.11
N SER A 8 -12.07 9.30 -12.72
CA SER A 8 -11.85 10.74 -12.53
C SER A 8 -10.82 11.00 -11.43
N ARG A 9 -9.97 12.02 -11.58
CA ARG A 9 -8.89 12.43 -10.65
C ARG A 9 -9.31 12.48 -9.16
N ARG A 10 -10.59 12.74 -8.85
CA ARG A 10 -11.14 12.71 -7.47
C ARG A 10 -11.56 11.32 -7.00
N ASP A 11 -11.92 10.43 -7.91
CA ASP A 11 -12.40 9.08 -7.60
C ASP A 11 -11.26 8.12 -7.24
N TRP A 12 -10.03 8.42 -7.68
CA TRP A 12 -8.80 7.75 -7.21
C TRP A 12 -8.62 7.84 -5.69
N PHE A 13 -9.00 8.98 -5.10
CA PHE A 13 -8.95 9.19 -3.66
C PHE A 13 -10.19 8.67 -2.91
N ARG A 14 -11.13 8.05 -3.62
CA ARG A 14 -12.37 7.49 -3.07
C ARG A 14 -12.45 5.98 -3.17
N LEU A 15 -11.39 5.29 -3.59
CA LEU A 15 -11.34 3.82 -3.61
C LEU A 15 -11.83 3.30 -2.26
N ARG A 16 -13.02 2.70 -2.30
CA ARG A 16 -13.75 2.26 -1.11
C ARG A 16 -13.00 1.11 -0.47
N PRO A 17 -13.04 0.96 0.86
CA PRO A 17 -12.62 -0.28 1.49
C PRO A 17 -13.39 -1.45 0.86
N TYR A 18 -12.67 -2.53 0.53
CA TYR A 18 -13.30 -3.81 0.23
C TYR A 18 -14.10 -4.22 1.48
N ARG A 19 -15.43 -4.09 1.43
CA ARG A 19 -16.28 -4.80 2.38
C ARG A 19 -16.23 -6.25 1.93
N ALA A 20 -15.61 -7.11 2.74
CA ALA A 20 -15.90 -8.53 2.64
C ALA A 20 -17.40 -8.69 2.94
N ASP A 21 -18.19 -9.06 1.95
CA ASP A 21 -19.55 -9.55 2.17
C ASP A 21 -19.44 -10.85 2.97
N PRO A 22 -20.01 -10.95 4.19
CA PRO A 22 -20.05 -12.18 4.93
C PRO A 22 -21.27 -12.98 4.48
N GLU A 23 -21.27 -13.53 3.26
CA GLU A 23 -22.33 -14.47 2.88
C GLU A 23 -21.78 -15.71 2.16
N LYS A 24 -22.11 -16.84 2.82
CA LYS A 24 -22.11 -18.25 2.37
C LYS A 24 -20.86 -19.08 2.66
N ILE A 25 -20.76 -19.50 3.92
CA ILE A 25 -20.19 -20.80 4.27
C ILE A 25 -21.31 -21.82 4.02
N ASP A 26 -21.15 -22.62 2.96
CA ASP A 26 -22.03 -23.75 2.66
C ASP A 26 -21.71 -24.89 3.64
N GLU A 27 -22.71 -25.30 4.41
CA GLU A 27 -22.67 -26.49 5.25
C GLU A 27 -22.85 -27.73 4.37
N ARG A 28 -21.79 -28.55 4.24
CA ARG A 28 -21.84 -30.02 4.07
C ARG A 28 -20.44 -30.61 3.85
N ASP A 29 -19.92 -31.36 4.82
CA ASP A 29 -20.09 -32.82 4.82
C ASP A 29 -19.36 -33.44 6.02
N GLU A 30 -20.12 -34.17 6.83
CA GLU A 30 -19.62 -35.07 7.87
C GLU A 30 -18.95 -36.28 7.20
N HIS A 31 -17.69 -36.55 7.53
CA HIS A 31 -17.18 -37.91 7.53
C HIS A 31 -16.41 -38.17 8.83
N SER A 32 -17.09 -38.95 9.67
CA SER A 32 -16.61 -39.61 10.87
C SER A 32 -15.44 -40.55 10.56
N MET A 33 -14.36 -40.46 11.33
CA MET A 33 -13.56 -41.60 11.79
C MET A 33 -12.50 -41.17 12.81
N GLY A 34 -12.48 -41.86 13.95
CA GLY A 34 -11.22 -42.22 14.58
C GLY A 34 -10.75 -41.38 15.76
N ASP A 35 -11.16 -41.84 16.94
CA ASP A 35 -10.23 -42.24 18.00
C ASP A 35 -9.69 -41.19 18.98
N GLN A 36 -9.60 -41.67 20.22
CA GLN A 36 -9.49 -40.92 21.45
C GLN A 36 -8.16 -40.17 21.56
N SER A 37 -8.22 -38.90 21.95
CA SER A 37 -7.10 -38.23 22.62
C SER A 37 -7.59 -37.33 23.75
N HIS A 38 -7.11 -37.68 24.94
CA HIS A 38 -7.19 -36.98 26.21
C HIS A 38 -7.48 -35.48 26.16
N ASN A 39 -8.54 -35.05 26.87
CA ASN A 39 -8.72 -33.77 27.57
C ASN A 39 -7.75 -32.63 27.20
N LEU A 40 -7.77 -32.20 25.93
CA LEU A 40 -7.20 -30.92 25.55
C LEU A 40 -8.15 -29.85 26.11
N GLN A 41 -7.76 -29.29 27.25
CA GLN A 41 -8.35 -28.05 27.73
C GLN A 41 -8.31 -27.04 26.57
N PRO A 42 -9.41 -26.33 26.28
CA PRO A 42 -9.39 -25.28 25.27
C PRO A 42 -8.32 -24.26 25.67
N VAL A 43 -7.21 -24.26 24.94
CA VAL A 43 -6.17 -23.25 25.09
C VAL A 43 -6.85 -21.94 24.69
N PRO A 44 -6.96 -20.94 25.57
CA PRO A 44 -7.48 -19.64 25.17
C PRO A 44 -6.63 -19.16 24.00
N GLN A 45 -7.31 -18.83 22.90
CA GLN A 45 -6.68 -18.29 21.70
C GLN A 45 -5.64 -17.24 22.13
N PRO A 46 -4.37 -17.34 21.70
CA PRO A 46 -3.41 -16.31 22.02
C PRO A 46 -3.99 -14.97 21.52
N VAL A 47 -4.18 -14.05 22.45
CA VAL A 47 -4.59 -12.66 22.20
C VAL A 47 -3.48 -12.01 21.37
N ASN A 48 -3.53 -12.19 20.06
CA ASN A 48 -2.48 -11.77 19.14
C ASN A 48 -2.43 -10.25 18.89
N HIS A 49 -3.24 -9.45 19.60
CA HIS A 49 -3.21 -7.99 19.49
C HIS A 49 -3.53 -7.40 20.85
N ASP A 50 -2.60 -6.62 21.42
CA ASP A 50 -2.62 -5.95 22.73
C ASP A 50 -3.83 -5.00 22.94
N GLY A 51 -5.07 -5.48 22.80
CA GLY A 51 -6.29 -4.68 22.91
C GLY A 51 -6.39 -3.52 21.92
N MET A 52 -5.56 -3.50 20.86
CA MET A 52 -5.55 -2.41 19.90
C MET A 52 -6.71 -2.61 18.91
N ASP A 53 -7.71 -1.73 18.98
CA ASP A 53 -8.84 -1.73 18.07
C ASP A 53 -8.34 -1.46 16.65
N LEU A 54 -8.38 -2.49 15.80
CA LEU A 54 -7.90 -2.41 14.41
C LEU A 54 -8.72 -1.42 13.56
N SER A 55 -9.87 -0.94 14.06
CA SER A 55 -10.63 0.15 13.43
C SER A 55 -10.00 1.52 13.61
N GLU A 56 -9.06 1.69 14.55
CA GLU A 56 -8.28 2.92 14.75
C GLU A 56 -7.08 3.01 13.80
N LEU A 57 -6.75 1.92 13.09
CA LEU A 57 -5.68 1.93 12.11
C LEU A 57 -6.12 2.67 10.85
N PRO A 58 -5.25 3.54 10.28
CA PRO A 58 -5.64 4.27 9.09
C PRO A 58 -5.90 3.32 7.91
N PRO A 59 -6.90 3.62 7.07
CA PRO A 59 -7.32 2.70 6.02
C PRO A 59 -6.20 2.49 5.00
N MET A 60 -5.72 1.26 4.91
CA MET A 60 -4.79 0.83 3.87
C MET A 60 -5.55 0.64 2.55
N ARG A 61 -5.05 1.26 1.48
CA ARG A 61 -5.62 1.15 0.13
C ARG A 61 -4.62 0.50 -0.81
N GLU A 62 -5.10 -0.40 -1.65
CA GLU A 62 -4.28 -1.12 -2.61
C GLU A 62 -4.82 -0.94 -4.04
N ALA A 63 -3.93 -0.81 -5.01
CA ALA A 63 -4.27 -0.76 -6.43
C ALA A 63 -3.13 -1.35 -7.29
N PHE A 64 -3.48 -1.88 -8.47
CA PHE A 64 -2.50 -2.25 -9.50
C PHE A 64 -2.51 -1.18 -10.58
N LEU A 65 -1.34 -0.62 -10.86
CA LEU A 65 -1.15 0.50 -11.76
C LEU A 65 -0.43 0.06 -13.05
N SER A 66 -0.91 0.57 -14.19
CA SER A 66 -0.14 0.54 -15.44
C SER A 66 1.05 1.50 -15.36
N GLU A 67 2.00 1.37 -16.29
CA GLU A 67 3.13 2.27 -16.37
C GLU A 67 2.70 3.75 -16.50
N GLU A 68 1.72 4.05 -17.35
CA GLU A 68 1.21 5.42 -17.53
C GLU A 68 0.62 5.97 -16.22
N GLN A 69 -0.07 5.12 -15.47
CA GLN A 69 -0.65 5.50 -14.18
C GLN A 69 0.42 5.78 -13.13
N VAL A 70 1.51 5.01 -13.12
CA VAL A 70 2.67 5.28 -12.25
C VAL A 70 3.33 6.61 -12.61
N ARG A 71 3.53 6.89 -13.91
CA ARG A 71 4.08 8.17 -14.37
C ARG A 71 3.19 9.35 -13.94
N GLN A 72 1.88 9.21 -14.09
CA GLN A 72 0.92 10.24 -13.66
C GLN A 72 0.96 10.45 -12.15
N LEU A 73 1.04 9.37 -11.35
CA LEU A 73 1.12 9.45 -9.90
C LEU A 73 2.36 10.24 -9.44
N PHE A 74 3.53 9.99 -10.03
CA PHE A 74 4.74 10.72 -9.68
C PHE A 74 4.65 12.20 -10.01
N ASN A 75 4.06 12.54 -11.16
CA ASN A 75 3.80 13.93 -11.54
C ASN A 75 2.81 14.61 -10.57
N ASP A 76 1.74 13.91 -10.18
CA ASP A 76 0.75 14.44 -9.24
C ASP A 76 1.38 14.70 -7.86
N ILE A 77 2.24 13.78 -7.38
CA ILE A 77 2.97 13.97 -6.12
C ILE A 77 3.92 15.17 -6.23
N GLU A 78 4.66 15.31 -7.33
CA GLU A 78 5.57 16.43 -7.55
C GLU A 78 4.85 17.79 -7.50
N VAL A 79 3.65 17.87 -8.08
CA VAL A 79 2.89 19.13 -8.21
C VAL A 79 2.08 19.45 -6.95
N LEU A 80 1.47 18.44 -6.33
CA LEU A 80 0.44 18.65 -5.30
C LEU A 80 0.97 18.47 -3.88
N ALA A 81 2.03 17.68 -3.67
CA ALA A 81 2.47 17.30 -2.34
C ALA A 81 3.59 18.20 -1.81
N SER A 82 3.67 18.32 -0.47
CA SER A 82 4.79 18.93 0.25
C SER A 82 5.55 17.87 1.04
N ASP A 83 6.73 18.25 1.56
CA ASP A 83 7.50 17.42 2.51
C ASP A 83 7.80 16.01 2.01
N ILE A 84 8.12 15.91 0.71
CA ILE A 84 8.31 14.65 0.02
C ILE A 84 9.63 14.00 0.47
N LEU A 85 9.52 12.79 1.03
CA LEU A 85 10.63 11.94 1.42
C LEU A 85 10.58 10.63 0.63
N LEU A 86 11.61 10.41 -0.17
CA LEU A 86 11.80 9.18 -0.93
C LEU A 86 12.67 8.19 -0.15
N MET A 87 12.17 6.96 -0.01
CA MET A 87 12.88 5.85 0.61
C MET A 87 12.99 4.71 -0.40
N GLN A 88 14.20 4.52 -0.91
CA GLN A 88 14.53 3.43 -1.82
C GLN A 88 15.25 2.34 -1.03
N ARG A 89 14.75 1.10 -1.09
CA ARG A 89 15.45 -0.06 -0.55
C ARG A 89 16.11 -0.79 -1.71
N ALA A 90 17.35 -0.43 -2.03
CA ALA A 90 18.19 -1.23 -2.90
C ALA A 90 19.19 -2.05 -2.04
N PRO A 91 19.44 -3.33 -2.39
CA PRO A 91 20.48 -4.11 -1.73
C PRO A 91 21.83 -3.43 -1.95
N GLY A 92 22.45 -2.96 -0.86
CA GLY A 92 23.75 -2.27 -0.90
C GLY A 92 23.69 -0.74 -1.05
N SER A 93 22.52 -0.11 -1.05
CA SER A 93 22.46 1.37 -1.03
C SER A 93 22.97 1.89 0.31
N GLN A 94 24.14 2.52 0.29
CA GLN A 94 24.58 3.42 1.35
C GLN A 94 23.48 4.46 1.60
N ARG A 95 23.32 4.87 2.86
CA ARG A 95 22.47 6.01 3.26
C ARG A 95 22.63 7.10 2.23
N ALA A 96 21.52 7.54 1.62
CA ALA A 96 21.52 8.63 0.67
C ALA A 96 22.29 9.80 1.27
N SER A 97 23.52 10.00 0.79
CA SER A 97 24.26 11.24 0.98
C SER A 97 23.33 12.36 0.52
N ALA A 98 23.26 13.45 1.29
CA ALA A 98 22.43 14.62 1.02
C ALA A 98 22.68 15.08 -0.43
N SER A 99 21.89 14.55 -1.36
CA SER A 99 22.11 14.77 -2.77
C SER A 99 21.68 16.19 -3.06
N ARG A 100 22.54 16.99 -3.68
CA ARG A 100 22.22 18.34 -4.18
C ARG A 100 21.10 18.35 -5.24
N ALA A 101 20.52 17.20 -5.55
CA ALA A 101 19.43 17.06 -6.50
C ALA A 101 18.12 17.59 -5.89
N THR A 102 17.38 18.33 -6.69
CA THR A 102 16.03 18.79 -6.35
C THR A 102 15.09 17.60 -6.15
N ILE A 103 14.01 17.79 -5.39
CA ILE A 103 12.99 16.75 -5.17
C ILE A 103 12.42 16.23 -6.50
N ALA A 104 12.17 17.12 -7.46
CA ALA A 104 11.72 16.76 -8.82
C ALA A 104 12.69 15.78 -9.52
N GLU A 105 14.00 16.03 -9.43
CA GLU A 105 15.01 15.13 -10.01
C GLU A 105 15.08 13.79 -9.27
N GLN A 106 14.91 13.80 -7.94
CA GLN A 106 14.88 12.57 -7.15
C GLN A 106 13.66 11.72 -7.50
N LEU A 107 12.47 12.34 -7.64
CA LEU A 107 11.24 11.67 -8.08
C LEU A 107 11.38 11.09 -9.50
N ARG A 108 11.97 11.84 -10.42
CA ARG A 108 12.20 11.35 -11.80
C ARG A 108 13.13 10.14 -11.83
N LYS A 109 14.26 10.20 -11.11
CA LYS A 109 15.20 9.08 -11.00
C LYS A 109 14.57 7.85 -10.34
N ALA A 110 13.77 8.08 -9.30
CA ALA A 110 13.00 7.05 -8.62
C ALA A 110 12.01 6.35 -9.57
N LEU A 111 11.24 7.13 -10.34
CA LEU A 111 10.31 6.63 -11.35
C LEU A 111 11.04 5.79 -12.40
N GLU A 112 12.11 6.32 -12.98
CA GLU A 112 12.93 5.61 -13.97
C GLU A 112 13.46 4.29 -13.39
N SER A 113 13.97 4.32 -12.16
CA SER A 113 14.55 3.13 -11.51
C SER A 113 13.49 2.07 -11.20
N LEU A 114 12.26 2.47 -10.86
CA LEU A 114 11.14 1.56 -10.63
C LEU A 114 10.64 0.96 -11.96
N LEU A 115 10.56 1.79 -13.00
CA LEU A 115 10.08 1.36 -14.32
C LEU A 115 11.10 0.55 -15.12
N SER A 116 12.40 0.74 -14.88
CA SER A 116 13.46 -0.11 -15.44
C SER A 116 13.63 -1.44 -14.69
N GLY A 117 13.01 -1.58 -13.51
CA GLY A 117 13.22 -2.72 -12.61
C GLY A 117 14.57 -2.70 -11.88
N THR A 118 15.30 -1.58 -11.92
CA THR A 118 16.55 -1.41 -11.14
C THR A 118 16.28 -1.46 -9.64
N ILE A 119 15.13 -0.91 -9.20
CA ILE A 119 14.63 -1.09 -7.83
C ILE A 119 13.29 -1.83 -7.89
N PRO A 120 13.12 -2.89 -7.08
CA PRO A 120 11.86 -3.63 -7.06
C PRO A 120 10.76 -2.88 -6.29
N ARG A 121 11.16 -1.96 -5.40
CA ARG A 121 10.25 -1.29 -4.46
C ARG A 121 10.72 0.12 -4.13
N ILE A 122 9.77 1.03 -4.00
CA ILE A 122 9.99 2.37 -3.46
C ILE A 122 8.89 2.75 -2.46
N GLN A 123 9.25 3.55 -1.48
CA GLN A 123 8.30 4.15 -0.55
C GLN A 123 8.44 5.67 -0.60
N ILE A 124 7.33 6.37 -0.73
CA ILE A 124 7.24 7.82 -0.81
C ILE A 124 6.39 8.29 0.36
N ARG A 125 6.94 9.17 1.21
CA ARG A 125 6.16 9.86 2.25
C ARG A 125 5.98 11.29 1.82
N TYR A 126 4.80 11.84 2.01
CA TYR A 126 4.53 13.23 1.63
C TYR A 126 3.33 13.76 2.39
N HIS A 127 3.20 15.08 2.42
CA HIS A 127 2.06 15.76 3.02
C HIS A 127 1.14 16.31 1.94
N TRP A 128 -0.16 16.04 2.06
CA TRP A 128 -1.19 16.52 1.12
C TRP A 128 -2.57 16.54 1.79
N GLN A 129 -3.33 17.62 1.57
CA GLN A 129 -4.66 17.84 2.19
C GLN A 129 -4.68 17.65 3.72
N GLN A 130 -3.70 18.21 4.43
CA GLN A 130 -3.58 18.12 5.90
C GLN A 130 -3.39 16.68 6.42
N MET A 131 -2.97 15.75 5.56
CA MET A 131 -2.67 14.37 5.92
C MET A 131 -1.26 14.00 5.47
N ASN A 132 -0.62 13.14 6.24
CA ASN A 132 0.60 12.49 5.85
C ASN A 132 0.26 11.21 5.10
N TRP A 133 0.82 11.06 3.91
CA TRP A 133 0.64 9.90 3.06
C TRP A 133 1.92 9.09 3.01
N ILE A 134 1.73 7.78 2.92
CA ILE A 134 2.79 6.81 2.68
C ILE A 134 2.34 5.95 1.51
N ASP A 135 3.02 6.11 0.38
CA ASP A 135 2.81 5.30 -0.81
C ASP A 135 3.97 4.33 -0.95
N THR A 136 3.66 3.04 -1.01
CA THR A 136 4.62 1.98 -1.31
C THR A 136 4.29 1.44 -2.70
N LEU A 137 5.22 1.58 -3.63
CA LEU A 137 5.10 1.01 -4.96
C LEU A 137 6.04 -0.18 -5.08
N GLU A 138 5.51 -1.28 -5.60
CA GLU A 138 6.22 -2.53 -5.80
C GLU A 138 6.01 -2.98 -7.24
N ARG A 139 7.10 -3.24 -7.93
CA ARG A 139 7.06 -3.68 -9.32
C ARG A 139 6.67 -5.16 -9.37
N GLY A 140 5.59 -5.47 -10.07
CA GLY A 140 5.25 -6.81 -10.55
C GLY A 140 5.67 -7.02 -12.01
N GLU A 141 5.37 -8.18 -12.57
CA GLU A 141 5.74 -8.53 -13.95
C GLU A 141 5.07 -7.61 -14.98
N ASP A 142 3.75 -7.42 -14.86
CA ASP A 142 2.95 -6.64 -15.81
C ASP A 142 2.32 -5.35 -15.23
N SER A 143 2.43 -5.15 -13.91
CA SER A 143 1.82 -4.01 -13.23
C SER A 143 2.62 -3.58 -12.00
N THR A 144 2.39 -2.36 -11.53
CA THR A 144 2.97 -1.86 -10.29
C THR A 144 1.92 -1.86 -9.19
N ARG A 145 2.14 -2.63 -8.14
CA ARG A 145 1.29 -2.65 -6.96
C ARG A 145 1.55 -1.40 -6.13
N LEU A 146 0.51 -0.60 -5.89
CA LEU A 146 0.52 0.55 -5.00
C LEU A 146 -0.20 0.18 -3.70
N ILE A 147 0.46 0.43 -2.57
CA ILE A 147 -0.12 0.39 -1.23
C ILE A 147 -0.05 1.79 -0.64
N ARG A 148 -1.18 2.36 -0.26
CA ARG A 148 -1.33 3.74 0.21
C ARG A 148 -1.92 3.78 1.60
N ILE A 149 -1.30 4.54 2.49
CA ILE A 149 -1.73 4.75 3.88
C ILE A 149 -1.76 6.25 4.14
N ALA A 150 -2.90 6.78 4.58
CA ALA A 150 -3.04 8.16 5.03
C ALA A 150 -3.04 8.18 6.56
N HIS A 151 -2.33 9.08 7.22
CA HIS A 151 -2.40 9.26 8.67
C HIS A 151 -2.48 10.74 9.01
N LEU A 152 -3.11 11.04 10.15
CA LEU A 152 -3.14 12.40 10.67
C LEU A 152 -1.70 12.86 10.93
N PRO A 153 -1.39 14.14 10.67
CA PRO A 153 -0.11 14.71 11.05
C PRO A 153 0.02 14.59 12.57
N THR A 154 1.12 14.01 13.03
CA THR A 154 1.41 13.92 14.46
C THR A 154 1.55 15.35 14.98
N VAL A 155 0.54 15.82 15.70
CA VAL A 155 0.59 17.12 16.38
C VAL A 155 1.70 17.01 17.42
N SER A 156 2.82 17.69 17.17
CA SER A 156 3.94 17.80 18.12
C SER A 156 3.70 18.95 19.08
#